data_AF-A0A7S2Q4R7-F1
#
_entry.id   AF-A0A7S2Q4R7-F1
#
_cell.length_a   1.000
_cell.length_b   1.000
_cell.length_c   1.000
_cell.angle_alpha   90.00
_cell.angle_beta   90.00
_cell.angle_gamma   90.00
#
_symmetry.space_group_name_H-M   'P 1'
#
loop_
_entity.id
_entity.type
_entity.pdbx_description
1 polymer ?
#
loop_
_entity_poly.entity_id
_entity_poly.type
_entity_poly.pdbx_seq_one_letter_code
_entity_poly.pdbx_strand_id
1 'polypeptide(L)'
;KHLQQLDVDMRRCLSKLDHHDEAHDSTKQEARKNRRDLESKLTESETSMSTRLRCVEDKLEQVRTTCCQVGGMATKQIEWRIEGALERLALFEEGSDPDGGVWFSPSFQAGGGRELKLELRLHPKHEPHERGDEPRDAGGAG
;
A
#
# COMPACT_ATOMS: atom_id res chain seq x y z
N LYS A 1 46.39 -62.44 40.43
CA LYS A 1 46.71 -60.99 40.40
C LYS A 1 46.29 -60.34 39.09
N HIS A 2 46.80 -60.74 37.92
CA HIS A 2 46.41 -60.14 36.63
C HIS A 2 44.93 -60.31 36.24
N LEU A 3 44.33 -61.48 36.48
CA LEU A 3 42.90 -61.71 36.18
C LEU A 3 41.96 -60.86 37.06
N GLN A 4 42.34 -60.60 38.31
CA GLN A 4 41.56 -59.72 39.20
C GLN A 4 41.65 -58.26 38.77
N GLN A 5 42.83 -57.82 38.33
CA GLN A 5 43.02 -56.47 37.81
C GLN A 5 42.19 -56.25 36.53
N LEU A 6 42.16 -57.24 35.63
CA LEU A 6 41.36 -57.18 34.41
C LEU A 6 39.86 -57.09 34.70
N ASP A 7 39.34 -57.83 35.69
CA ASP A 7 37.92 -57.75 36.09
C ASP A 7 37.57 -56.36 36.66
N VAL A 8 38.45 -55.78 37.47
CA VAL A 8 38.29 -54.42 38.00
C VAL A 8 38.28 -53.39 36.88
N ASP A 9 39.20 -53.50 35.93
CA ASP A 9 39.28 -52.57 34.80
C ASP A 9 38.08 -52.72 33.86
N MET A 10 37.60 -53.95 33.62
CA MET A 10 36.41 -54.21 32.81
C MET A 10 35.15 -53.60 33.44
N ARG A 11 34.93 -53.80 34.74
CA ARG A 11 33.81 -53.17 35.47
C ARG A 11 33.90 -51.64 35.40
N ARG A 12 35.09 -51.08 35.55
CA ARG A 12 35.32 -49.64 35.46
C ARG A 12 34.99 -49.09 34.07
N CYS A 13 35.33 -49.83 33.01
CA CYS A 13 34.97 -49.45 31.65
C CYS A 13 33.47 -49.50 31.41
N LEU A 14 32.79 -50.55 31.90
CA LEU A 14 31.33 -50.66 31.79
C LEU A 14 30.62 -49.49 32.50
N SER A 15 31.02 -49.17 33.75
CA SER A 15 30.44 -48.04 34.47
C SER A 15 30.68 -46.68 33.78
N LYS A 16 31.81 -46.51 33.09
CA LYS A 16 32.06 -45.30 32.29
C LYS A 16 31.18 -45.25 31.05
N LEU A 17 30.94 -46.40 30.42
CA LEU A 17 30.08 -46.50 29.24
C LEU A 17 28.64 -46.13 29.61
N ASP A 18 28.13 -46.71 30.70
CA ASP A 18 26.79 -46.41 31.22
C ASP A 18 26.65 -44.91 31.53
N HIS A 19 27.66 -44.31 32.17
CA HIS A 19 27.65 -42.87 32.46
C HIS A 19 27.68 -41.99 31.19
N HIS A 20 28.40 -42.42 30.15
CA HIS A 20 28.40 -41.72 28.87
C HIS A 20 27.06 -41.83 28.16
N ASP A 21 26.39 -42.98 28.23
CA ASP A 21 25.07 -43.19 27.64
C ASP A 21 24.01 -42.31 28.33
N GLU A 22 24.03 -42.24 29.66
CA GLU A 22 23.18 -41.32 30.44
C GLU A 22 23.42 -39.85 30.07
N ALA A 23 24.69 -39.45 29.94
CA ALA A 23 25.05 -38.09 29.54
C ALA A 23 24.61 -37.76 28.10
N HIS A 24 24.72 -38.72 27.18
CA HIS A 24 24.25 -38.57 25.81
C HIS A 24 22.73 -38.42 25.73
N ASP A 25 21.99 -39.22 26.48
CA ASP A 25 20.53 -39.12 26.55
C ASP A 25 20.08 -37.79 27.15
N SER A 26 20.74 -37.34 28.22
CA SER A 26 20.49 -36.01 28.81
C SER A 26 20.76 -34.89 27.80
N THR A 27 21.91 -34.93 27.12
CA THR A 27 22.27 -33.92 26.11
C THR A 27 21.27 -33.89 24.95
N LYS A 28 20.84 -35.06 24.49
CA LYS A 28 19.85 -35.21 23.42
C LYS A 28 18.48 -34.67 23.84
N GLN A 29 18.09 -34.89 25.10
CA GLN A 29 16.87 -34.34 25.67
C GLN A 29 16.93 -32.80 25.75
N GLU A 30 18.03 -32.24 26.22
CA GLU A 30 18.26 -30.79 26.24
C GLU A 30 18.25 -30.18 24.85
N ALA A 31 18.94 -30.78 23.87
CA ALA A 31 18.93 -30.30 22.50
C ALA A 31 17.52 -30.29 21.89
N ARG A 32 16.72 -31.33 22.17
CA ARG A 32 15.31 -31.39 21.73
C ARG A 32 14.45 -30.32 22.40
N LYS A 33 14.67 -30.06 23.69
CA LYS A 33 13.99 -28.99 24.42
C LYS A 33 14.35 -27.62 23.85
N ASN A 34 15.64 -27.33 23.72
CA ASN A 34 16.14 -26.06 23.17
C ASN A 34 15.60 -25.80 21.76
N ARG A 35 15.55 -26.84 20.91
CA ARG A 35 14.96 -26.71 19.58
C ARG A 35 13.49 -26.29 19.63
N ARG A 36 12.68 -26.95 20.47
CA ARG A 36 11.26 -26.58 20.63
C ARG A 36 11.08 -25.17 21.19
N ASP A 37 11.92 -24.78 22.15
CA ASP A 37 11.87 -23.45 22.75
C ASP A 37 12.23 -22.37 21.72
N LEU A 38 13.21 -22.64 20.84
CA LEU A 38 13.57 -21.75 19.73
C LEU A 38 12.47 -21.65 18.67
N GLU A 39 11.86 -22.78 18.29
CA GLU A 39 10.72 -22.80 17.37
C GLU A 39 9.54 -21.98 17.92
N SER A 40 9.21 -22.14 19.21
CA SER A 40 8.16 -21.33 19.87
C SER A 40 8.49 -19.84 19.80
N LYS A 41 9.70 -19.45 20.23
CA LYS A 41 10.12 -18.04 20.22
C LYS A 41 10.15 -17.44 18.81
N LEU A 42 10.52 -18.22 17.79
CA LEU A 42 10.48 -17.78 16.41
C LEU A 42 9.04 -17.47 15.98
N THR A 43 8.11 -18.39 16.23
CA THR A 43 6.69 -18.18 15.88
C THR A 43 6.05 -17.01 16.65
N GLU A 44 6.40 -16.83 17.93
CA GLU A 44 5.98 -15.68 18.73
C GLU A 44 6.52 -14.35 18.15
N SER A 45 7.77 -14.35 17.70
CA SER A 45 8.39 -13.18 17.07
C SER A 45 7.72 -12.86 15.73
N GLU A 46 7.51 -13.86 14.87
CA GLU A 46 6.85 -13.69 13.57
C GLU A 46 5.43 -13.11 13.72
N THR A 47 4.62 -13.69 14.60
CA THR A 47 3.25 -13.21 14.88
C THR A 47 3.23 -11.78 15.44
N SER A 48 4.17 -11.45 16.34
CA SER A 48 4.34 -10.10 16.87
C SER A 48 4.72 -9.09 15.77
N MET A 49 5.66 -9.45 14.90
CA MET A 49 6.07 -8.61 13.77
C MET A 49 4.93 -8.38 12.79
N SER A 50 4.20 -9.42 12.37
CA SER A 50 3.04 -9.28 11.47
C SER A 50 1.98 -8.38 12.08
N THR A 51 1.73 -8.48 13.38
CA THR A 51 0.78 -7.62 14.08
C THR A 51 1.23 -6.16 14.10
N ARG A 52 2.52 -5.91 14.37
CA ARG A 52 3.10 -4.57 14.36
C ARG A 52 3.08 -3.95 12.97
N LEU A 53 3.40 -4.72 11.93
CA LEU A 53 3.40 -4.26 10.55
C LEU A 53 1.99 -3.82 10.13
N ARG A 54 0.98 -4.66 10.39
CA ARG A 54 -0.42 -4.30 10.16
C ARG A 54 -0.84 -3.02 10.88
N CYS A 55 -0.45 -2.85 12.15
CA CYS A 55 -0.74 -1.63 12.91
C CYS A 55 -0.07 -0.38 12.30
N VAL A 56 1.14 -0.52 11.75
CA VAL A 56 1.81 0.57 11.03
C VAL A 56 1.09 0.91 9.72
N GLU A 57 0.67 -0.10 8.96
CA GLU A 57 -0.11 0.08 7.73
C GLU A 57 -1.44 0.78 8.01
N ASP A 58 -2.17 0.34 9.04
CA ASP A 58 -3.43 0.97 9.47
C ASP A 58 -3.23 2.44 9.85
N LYS A 59 -2.16 2.75 10.62
CA LYS A 59 -1.83 4.13 11.01
C LYS A 59 -1.41 4.97 9.81
N LEU A 60 -0.69 4.40 8.85
CA LEU A 60 -0.29 5.12 7.63
C LEU A 60 -1.52 5.51 6.81
N GLU A 61 -2.50 4.61 6.70
CA GLU A 61 -3.76 4.89 6.00
C GLU A 61 -4.60 5.94 6.74
N GLN A 62 -4.61 5.88 8.07
CA GLN A 62 -5.24 6.92 8.90
C GLN A 62 -4.59 8.29 8.67
N VAL A 63 -3.25 8.37 8.68
CA VAL A 63 -2.53 9.62 8.41
C VAL A 63 -2.83 10.15 7.01
N ARG A 64 -2.85 9.30 5.99
CA ARG A 64 -3.25 9.71 4.62
C ARG A 64 -4.65 10.33 4.62
N THR A 65 -5.60 9.69 5.29
CA THR A 65 -6.98 10.18 5.40
C THR A 65 -7.06 11.51 6.16
N THR A 66 -6.36 11.63 7.28
CA THR A 66 -6.35 12.85 8.11
C THR A 66 -5.59 14.01 7.44
N CYS A 67 -4.50 13.75 6.72
CA CYS A 67 -3.83 14.77 5.91
C CYS A 67 -4.75 15.34 4.82
N CYS A 68 -5.70 14.57 4.31
CA CYS A 68 -6.75 15.09 3.43
C CYS A 68 -7.80 15.96 4.16
N GLN A 69 -7.87 15.92 5.50
CA GLN A 69 -8.87 16.64 6.30
C GLN A 69 -8.31 17.91 6.99
N VAL A 70 -7.05 17.90 7.44
CA VAL A 70 -6.49 18.94 8.34
C VAL A 70 -6.10 20.25 7.64
N GLY A 71 -6.20 20.34 6.31
CA GLY A 71 -5.87 21.56 5.56
C GLY A 71 -7.02 22.55 5.34
N GLY A 72 -8.25 22.25 5.77
CA GLY A 72 -9.43 23.08 5.43
C GLY A 72 -9.76 23.17 3.92
N MET A 73 -8.92 22.58 3.06
CA MET A 73 -9.13 22.44 1.64
C MET A 73 -9.57 21.01 1.35
N ALA A 74 -10.87 20.83 1.11
CA ALA A 74 -11.45 19.58 0.60
C ALA A 74 -11.05 19.28 -0.87
N THR A 75 -9.99 19.90 -1.36
CA THR A 75 -9.56 19.81 -2.75
C THR A 75 -8.13 19.30 -2.79
N LYS A 76 -7.99 17.99 -2.96
CA LYS A 76 -6.75 17.45 -3.51
C LYS A 76 -6.53 18.16 -4.84
N GLN A 77 -5.44 18.91 -4.98
CA GLN A 77 -5.08 19.48 -6.26
C GLN A 77 -4.63 18.33 -7.18
N ILE A 78 -5.25 18.23 -8.34
CA ILE A 78 -4.96 17.19 -9.32
C ILE A 78 -4.40 17.89 -10.55
N GLU A 79 -3.18 17.55 -10.90
CA GLU A 79 -2.60 17.94 -12.18
C GLU A 79 -2.91 16.84 -13.20
N TRP A 80 -3.64 17.20 -14.24
CA TRP A 80 -3.96 16.31 -15.36
C TRP A 80 -3.42 16.92 -16.65
N ARG A 81 -2.40 16.28 -17.21
CA ARG A 81 -1.84 16.63 -18.53
C ARG A 81 -2.57 15.85 -19.61
N ILE A 82 -3.09 16.57 -20.61
CA ILE A 82 -3.71 15.99 -21.82
C ILE A 82 -2.70 16.11 -22.95
N GLU A 83 -2.17 14.98 -23.39
CA GLU A 83 -1.26 14.91 -24.54
C GLU A 83 -2.06 15.03 -25.85
N GLY A 84 -1.49 15.70 -26.85
CA GLY A 84 -2.14 15.87 -28.16
C GLY A 84 -3.44 16.70 -28.12
N ALA A 85 -3.59 17.58 -27.11
CA ALA A 85 -4.84 18.30 -26.88
C ALA A 85 -5.22 19.23 -28.05
N LEU A 86 -4.24 19.85 -28.70
CA LEU A 86 -4.49 20.77 -29.83
C LEU A 86 -4.92 20.02 -31.09
N GLU A 87 -4.30 18.87 -31.35
CA GLU A 87 -4.63 18.01 -32.48
C GLU A 87 -6.05 17.45 -32.34
N ARG A 88 -6.41 16.95 -31.15
CA ARG A 88 -7.79 16.51 -30.90
C ARG A 88 -8.79 17.65 -30.88
N LEU A 89 -8.41 18.85 -30.45
CA LEU A 89 -9.27 20.03 -30.55
C LEU A 89 -9.58 20.36 -32.02
N ALA A 90 -8.58 20.31 -32.91
CA ALA A 90 -8.78 20.52 -34.34
C ALA A 90 -9.73 19.48 -34.94
N LEU A 91 -9.55 18.19 -34.62
CA LEU A 91 -10.46 17.12 -35.04
C LEU A 91 -11.90 17.35 -34.54
N PHE A 92 -12.06 17.88 -33.32
CA PHE A 92 -13.37 18.20 -32.78
C PHE A 92 -14.03 19.36 -33.53
N GLU A 93 -13.28 20.43 -33.82
CA GLU A 93 -13.77 21.58 -34.59
C GLU A 93 -14.13 21.19 -36.04
N GLU A 94 -13.43 20.21 -36.63
CA GLU A 94 -13.73 19.63 -37.94
C GLU A 94 -14.89 18.60 -37.92
N GLY A 95 -15.37 18.21 -36.74
CA GLY A 95 -16.41 17.21 -36.57
C GLY A 95 -15.95 15.76 -36.81
N SER A 96 -14.64 15.51 -36.76
CA SER A 96 -14.00 14.21 -37.01
C SER A 96 -13.40 13.55 -35.75
N ASP A 97 -13.51 14.18 -34.58
CA ASP A 97 -13.00 13.60 -33.31
C ASP A 97 -13.81 12.35 -32.92
N PRO A 98 -13.17 11.17 -32.80
CA PRO A 98 -13.85 9.91 -32.52
C PRO A 98 -14.55 9.87 -31.15
N ASP A 99 -14.04 10.63 -30.17
CA ASP A 99 -14.59 10.66 -28.82
C ASP A 99 -15.52 11.88 -28.58
N GLY A 100 -15.84 12.64 -29.63
CA GLY A 100 -16.81 13.75 -29.56
C GLY A 100 -16.43 14.86 -28.58
N GLY A 101 -15.14 15.14 -28.43
CA GLY A 101 -14.63 16.18 -27.54
C GLY A 101 -14.68 15.80 -26.06
N VAL A 102 -14.62 14.50 -25.74
CA VAL A 102 -14.60 14.00 -24.36
C VAL A 102 -13.23 13.44 -23.98
N TRP A 103 -12.80 13.74 -22.76
CA TRP A 103 -11.62 13.17 -22.12
C TRP A 103 -11.93 12.77 -20.67
N PHE A 104 -11.30 11.69 -20.22
CA PHE A 104 -11.32 11.27 -18.83
C PHE A 104 -9.92 11.28 -18.23
N SER A 105 -9.79 11.79 -17.01
CA SER A 105 -8.53 11.72 -16.28
C SER A 105 -8.21 10.27 -15.84
N PRO A 106 -6.95 9.98 -15.48
CA PRO A 106 -6.65 8.82 -14.66
C PRO A 106 -7.47 8.82 -13.36
N SER A 107 -7.67 7.63 -12.79
CA SER A 107 -8.38 7.49 -11.53
C SER A 107 -7.60 8.12 -10.37
N PHE A 108 -8.29 8.82 -9.48
CA PHE A 108 -7.72 9.41 -8.27
C PHE A 108 -8.64 9.22 -7.06
N GLN A 109 -8.10 9.50 -5.88
CA GLN A 109 -8.84 9.53 -4.63
C GLN A 109 -8.89 10.96 -4.10
N ALA A 110 -10.07 11.45 -3.75
CA ALA A 110 -10.29 12.76 -3.13
C ALA A 110 -11.56 12.72 -2.28
N GLY A 111 -11.59 13.47 -1.17
CA GLY A 111 -12.78 13.61 -0.32
C GLY A 111 -13.34 12.28 0.23
N GLY A 112 -12.51 11.26 0.42
CA GLY A 112 -12.93 9.91 0.84
C GLY A 112 -13.53 9.04 -0.28
N GLY A 113 -13.74 9.60 -1.48
CA GLY A 113 -14.11 8.83 -2.66
C GLY A 113 -12.93 8.04 -3.23
N ARG A 114 -13.20 6.81 -3.68
CA ARG A 114 -12.25 5.94 -4.38
C ARG A 114 -12.59 5.89 -5.88
N GLU A 115 -11.56 5.70 -6.71
CA GLU A 115 -11.69 5.52 -8.16
C GLU A 115 -12.41 6.65 -8.90
N LEU A 116 -12.28 7.89 -8.41
CA LEU A 116 -12.86 9.07 -9.05
C LEU A 116 -12.10 9.40 -10.35
N LYS A 117 -12.81 9.95 -11.34
CA LYS A 117 -12.23 10.50 -12.57
C LYS A 117 -12.84 11.86 -12.87
N LEU A 118 -12.05 12.76 -13.44
CA LEU A 118 -12.54 14.00 -14.03
C LEU A 118 -12.99 13.71 -15.45
N GLU A 119 -14.08 14.35 -15.86
CA GLU A 119 -14.51 14.41 -17.26
C GLU A 119 -14.32 15.84 -17.76
N LEU A 120 -13.63 15.98 -18.89
CA LEU A 120 -13.59 17.22 -19.66
C LEU A 120 -14.40 17.01 -20.94
N ARG A 121 -15.35 17.90 -21.20
CA ARG A 121 -16.19 17.88 -22.41
C ARG A 121 -16.15 19.23 -23.11
N LEU A 122 -15.85 19.22 -24.40
CA LEU A 122 -15.93 20.40 -25.25
C LEU A 122 -17.36 20.59 -25.75
N HIS A 123 -17.74 21.86 -25.87
CA HIS A 123 -19.00 22.25 -26.48
C HIS A 123 -18.71 23.00 -27.79
N PRO A 124 -19.51 22.79 -28.85
CA PRO A 124 -19.41 23.61 -30.05
C PRO A 124 -19.54 25.09 -29.67
N LYS A 125 -18.74 25.95 -30.29
CA LYS A 125 -18.92 27.40 -30.15
C LYS A 125 -20.30 27.77 -30.70
N HIS A 126 -21.24 28.11 -29.81
CA HIS A 126 -22.47 28.77 -30.22
C HIS A 126 -22.09 30.11 -30.89
N GLU A 127 -22.71 30.40 -32.04
CA GLU A 127 -22.61 31.72 -32.66
C GLU A 127 -22.95 32.83 -31.64
N PRO A 128 -22.31 34.00 -31.73
CA PRO A 128 -22.58 35.09 -30.81
C PRO A 128 -24.07 35.43 -30.83
N HIS A 129 -24.71 35.35 -29.66
CA HIS A 129 -26.03 35.93 -29.44
C HIS A 129 -26.00 37.37 -29.95
N GLU A 130 -26.76 37.65 -31.02
CA GLU A 130 -27.05 39.02 -31.46
C GLU A 130 -27.62 39.75 -30.24
N ARG A 131 -26.79 40.63 -29.68
CA ARG A 131 -27.20 41.54 -28.62
C ARG A 131 -28.16 42.50 -29.30
N GLY A 132 -29.46 42.30 -29.12
CA GLY A 132 -30.49 43.18 -29.67
C GLY A 132 -30.16 44.63 -29.32
N ASP A 133 -29.92 45.43 -30.35
CA ASP A 133 -29.89 46.88 -30.26
C ASP A 133 -31.28 47.34 -29.83
N GLU A 134 -31.44 47.70 -28.55
CA GLU A 134 -32.48 48.65 -28.18
C GLU A 134 -31.96 50.07 -28.46
N PRO A 135 -32.62 50.85 -29.33
CA PRO A 135 -32.24 52.23 -29.58
C PRO A 135 -32.53 53.02 -28.31
N ARG A 136 -31.48 53.58 -27.70
CA ARG A 136 -31.63 54.60 -26.66
C ARG A 136 -32.25 55.83 -27.29
N ASP A 137 -33.52 56.02 -26.99
CA ASP A 137 -34.32 57.17 -27.34
C ASP A 137 -33.61 58.46 -26.90
N ALA A 138 -33.32 59.33 -27.87
CA ALA A 138 -32.71 60.63 -27.65
C ALA A 138 -33.84 61.63 -27.35
N GLY A 139 -34.12 61.86 -26.07
CA GLY A 139 -35.01 62.93 -25.62
C GLY A 139 -34.62 63.37 -24.20
N GLY A 140 -34.41 64.65 -23.89
CA GLY A 140 -34.59 65.86 -24.66
C GLY A 140 -33.83 67.02 -24.03
N ALA A 141 -33.68 68.07 -24.82
CA ALA A 141 -33.28 69.39 -24.37
C ALA A 141 -34.48 70.10 -23.69
N GLY A 142 -34.19 70.92 -22.68
CA GLY A 142 -35.15 71.79 -22.00
C GLY A 142 -34.53 72.43 -20.78
#